data_AF-A0A8B6CBM1-F1
#
_entry.id   AF-A0A8B6CBM1-F1
#
_cell.length_a   1.000
_cell.length_b   1.000
_cell.length_c   1.000
_cell.angle_alpha   90.00
_cell.angle_beta   90.00
_cell.angle_gamma   90.00
#
_symmetry.space_group_name_H-M   'P 1'
#
loop_
_entity.id
_entity.type
_entity.pdbx_description
1 polymer ?
#
loop_
_entity_poly.entity_id
_entity_poly.type
_entity_poly.pdbx_seq_one_letter_code
_entity_poly.pdbx_strand_id
1 'polypeptide(L)'
;MDFQGIKPGESLACFIDRVVNPDTSYLKQCGKTIDKVAEVLKSSQFNYKVMRTIKGGSIGKGTAVRDLSDVDLIFPINDITSILTLKQQMDGIKIAIDSLLRSRFQISGTQTTTWAYKTNILVDRSWQEVDIMPILNITNDPSKLTDDEIKMIHTKMRGEAGIAEKGYYNRCLRPLQIEFIGKHPEKIKRVIRLIKYWIKTKNHTIIKSIAVELLVIGAWEDLGKPHPGVAEEVISKMVFDKLRNFGDIKLSWTNYYKPTDYQVPPKPYILDPVDPYNNVISQITNHYCRGSHVQAADREVMQQVFRLQRDAEQAFKSFE
;
A
#
# COMPACT_ATOMS: atom_id res chain seq x y z
N MET A 1 -11.84 -20.40 -14.21
CA MET A 1 -11.14 -19.51 -13.27
C MET A 1 -12.12 -18.90 -12.29
N ASP A 2 -11.75 -18.84 -11.00
CA ASP A 2 -12.57 -18.28 -9.91
C ASP A 2 -12.46 -16.74 -9.82
N PHE A 3 -12.88 -16.04 -10.88
CA PHE A 3 -12.97 -14.58 -10.88
C PHE A 3 -14.37 -14.12 -11.24
N GLN A 4 -14.98 -13.28 -10.40
CA GLN A 4 -16.28 -12.70 -10.69
C GLN A 4 -16.22 -11.85 -11.98
N GLY A 5 -17.19 -12.02 -12.87
CA GLY A 5 -17.29 -11.23 -14.10
C GLY A 5 -16.43 -11.67 -15.28
N ILE A 6 -15.70 -12.80 -15.20
CA ILE A 6 -15.09 -13.44 -16.38
C ILE A 6 -16.18 -14.07 -17.27
N LYS A 7 -16.05 -13.95 -18.60
CA LYS A 7 -17.02 -14.50 -19.56
C LYS A 7 -16.66 -15.92 -19.99
N PRO A 8 -17.63 -16.74 -20.43
CA PRO A 8 -17.33 -18.02 -21.08
C PRO A 8 -16.38 -17.84 -22.28
N GLY A 9 -15.31 -18.63 -22.33
CA GLY A 9 -14.30 -18.56 -23.40
C GLY A 9 -13.33 -17.36 -23.32
N GLU A 10 -13.43 -16.50 -22.32
CA GLU A 10 -12.54 -15.34 -22.16
C GLU A 10 -11.21 -15.73 -21.49
N SER A 11 -10.08 -15.29 -22.07
CA SER A 11 -8.76 -15.49 -21.47
C SER A 11 -8.56 -14.58 -20.24
N LEU A 12 -7.65 -14.96 -19.34
CA LEU A 12 -7.37 -14.16 -18.15
C LEU A 12 -6.85 -12.77 -18.52
N ALA A 13 -5.98 -12.66 -19.53
CA ALA A 13 -5.48 -11.39 -20.02
C ALA A 13 -6.62 -10.47 -20.50
N CYS A 14 -7.58 -10.99 -21.28
CA CYS A 14 -8.76 -10.23 -21.73
C CYS A 14 -9.66 -9.81 -20.56
N PHE A 15 -9.87 -10.67 -19.57
CA PHE A 15 -10.60 -10.33 -18.35
C PHE A 15 -9.89 -9.23 -17.56
N ILE A 16 -8.58 -9.33 -17.37
CA ILE A 16 -7.75 -8.32 -16.70
C ILE A 16 -7.91 -6.96 -17.40
N ASP A 17 -7.77 -6.90 -18.72
CA ASP A 17 -7.92 -5.63 -19.46
C ASP A 17 -9.34 -5.09 -19.49
N ARG A 18 -10.36 -5.97 -19.51
CA ARG A 18 -11.77 -5.55 -19.53
C ARG A 18 -12.31 -5.11 -18.17
N VAL A 19 -11.84 -5.69 -17.06
CA VAL A 19 -12.46 -5.52 -15.73
C VAL A 19 -11.50 -4.95 -14.68
N VAL A 20 -10.25 -5.42 -14.66
CA VAL A 20 -9.33 -5.20 -13.54
C VAL A 20 -8.44 -3.97 -13.75
N ASN A 21 -7.88 -3.83 -14.96
CA ASN A 21 -6.96 -2.74 -15.29
C ASN A 21 -7.70 -1.39 -15.34
N PRO A 22 -7.19 -0.35 -14.67
CA PRO A 22 -7.75 1.00 -14.75
C PRO A 22 -7.57 1.55 -16.18
N ASP A 23 -8.61 2.16 -16.74
CA ASP A 23 -8.53 2.71 -18.08
C ASP A 23 -7.78 4.06 -18.12
N THR A 24 -7.41 4.49 -19.33
CA THR A 24 -6.62 5.70 -19.56
C THR A 24 -7.36 6.99 -19.19
N SER A 25 -8.70 7.01 -19.21
CA SER A 25 -9.51 8.17 -18.79
C SER A 25 -9.50 8.33 -17.27
N TYR A 26 -9.79 7.23 -16.55
CA TYR A 26 -9.68 7.19 -15.08
C TYR A 26 -8.28 7.58 -14.60
N LEU A 27 -7.22 7.00 -15.16
CA LEU A 27 -5.84 7.35 -14.79
C LEU A 27 -5.48 8.82 -15.07
N LYS A 28 -5.96 9.40 -16.19
CA LYS A 28 -5.81 10.84 -16.48
C LYS A 28 -6.57 11.70 -15.48
N GLN A 29 -7.76 11.28 -15.04
CA GLN A 29 -8.58 12.02 -14.08
C GLN A 29 -7.97 12.00 -12.67
N CYS A 30 -7.45 10.86 -12.21
CA CYS A 30 -6.68 10.79 -10.97
C CYS A 30 -5.43 11.69 -11.05
N GLY A 31 -4.71 11.67 -12.19
CA GLY A 31 -3.57 12.56 -12.46
C GLY A 31 -3.92 14.04 -12.31
N LYS A 32 -4.94 14.52 -13.04
CA LYS A 32 -5.46 15.89 -12.90
C LYS A 32 -5.81 16.28 -11.46
N THR A 33 -6.36 15.34 -10.70
CA THR A 33 -6.74 15.56 -9.29
C THR A 33 -5.49 15.73 -8.41
N ILE A 34 -4.49 14.86 -8.59
CA ILE A 34 -3.16 14.97 -7.97
C ILE A 34 -2.54 16.33 -8.28
N ASP A 35 -2.48 16.70 -9.56
CA ASP A 35 -1.79 17.92 -10.01
C ASP A 35 -2.43 19.18 -9.43
N LYS A 36 -3.77 19.26 -9.43
CA LYS A 36 -4.53 20.39 -8.85
C LYS A 36 -4.42 20.48 -7.32
N VAL A 37 -4.54 19.35 -6.61
CA VAL A 37 -4.36 19.33 -5.15
C VAL A 37 -2.92 19.69 -4.78
N ALA A 38 -1.94 19.21 -5.55
CA ALA A 38 -0.53 19.55 -5.38
C ALA A 38 -0.25 21.03 -5.63
N GLU A 39 -0.79 21.62 -6.69
CA GLU A 39 -0.69 23.06 -6.98
C GLU A 39 -1.20 23.89 -5.79
N VAL A 40 -2.36 23.53 -5.24
CA VAL A 40 -2.97 24.19 -4.08
C VAL A 40 -2.09 24.07 -2.84
N LEU A 41 -1.61 22.86 -2.49
CA LEU A 41 -0.74 22.63 -1.32
C LEU A 41 0.64 23.31 -1.45
N LYS A 42 1.16 23.51 -2.66
CA LYS A 42 2.41 24.25 -2.91
C LYS A 42 2.22 25.78 -2.96
N SER A 43 0.99 26.28 -2.88
CA SER A 43 0.71 27.72 -2.97
C SER A 43 0.98 28.46 -1.66
N SER A 44 1.29 29.75 -1.72
CA SER A 44 1.54 30.61 -0.55
C SER A 44 0.30 30.86 0.34
N GLN A 45 -0.85 30.30 0.01
CA GLN A 45 -2.04 30.26 0.87
C GLN A 45 -2.06 29.05 1.81
N PHE A 46 -1.14 28.09 1.65
CA PHE A 46 -0.94 27.05 2.65
C PHE A 46 0.04 27.57 3.72
N ASN A 47 -0.35 27.47 5.00
CA ASN A 47 0.44 27.99 6.13
C ASN A 47 1.74 27.20 6.40
N TYR A 48 2.04 26.18 5.60
CA TYR A 48 3.21 25.31 5.70
C TYR A 48 3.93 25.28 4.36
N LYS A 49 5.26 25.25 4.37
CA LYS A 49 6.08 25.29 3.16
C LYS A 49 6.12 23.90 2.53
N VAL A 50 5.56 23.77 1.33
CA VAL A 50 5.58 22.52 0.55
C VAL A 50 6.27 22.76 -0.79
N MET A 51 7.45 22.17 -0.98
CA MET A 51 8.23 22.31 -2.23
C MET A 51 7.97 21.18 -3.23
N ARG A 52 7.39 20.06 -2.80
CA ARG A 52 7.10 18.89 -3.66
C ARG A 52 5.83 18.18 -3.21
N THR A 53 5.29 17.35 -4.09
CA THR A 53 4.32 16.31 -3.76
C THR A 53 4.74 14.99 -4.40
N ILE A 54 4.33 13.88 -3.81
CA ILE A 54 4.66 12.52 -4.24
C ILE A 54 3.36 11.74 -4.40
N LYS A 55 3.17 11.16 -5.58
CA LYS A 55 2.01 10.34 -5.93
C LYS A 55 2.02 9.05 -5.11
N GLY A 56 1.07 8.89 -4.20
CA GLY A 56 1.07 7.81 -3.20
C GLY A 56 0.36 6.52 -3.64
N GLY A 57 0.28 5.56 -2.72
CA GLY A 57 -0.60 4.40 -2.76
C GLY A 57 -0.70 3.65 -4.09
N SER A 58 -1.89 3.14 -4.41
CA SER A 58 -2.08 2.25 -5.57
C SER A 58 -1.86 2.98 -6.89
N ILE A 59 -2.28 4.25 -6.97
CA ILE A 59 -2.19 5.11 -8.15
C ILE A 59 -0.73 5.53 -8.44
N GLY A 60 0.11 5.69 -7.42
CA GLY A 60 1.55 5.94 -7.52
C GLY A 60 2.37 4.69 -7.82
N LYS A 61 2.08 3.57 -7.14
CA LYS A 61 2.71 2.26 -7.39
C LYS A 61 2.36 1.66 -8.76
N GLY A 62 1.38 2.21 -9.48
CA GLY A 62 0.85 1.63 -10.71
C GLY A 62 0.05 0.34 -10.49
N THR A 63 -0.36 0.08 -9.24
CA THR A 63 -1.09 -1.12 -8.79
C THR A 63 -2.58 -0.83 -8.53
N ALA A 64 -3.08 0.30 -9.02
CA ALA A 64 -4.50 0.68 -8.96
C ALA A 64 -5.36 -0.33 -9.72
N VAL A 65 -6.47 -0.74 -9.10
CA VAL A 65 -7.56 -1.49 -9.73
C VAL A 65 -8.62 -0.48 -10.18
N ARG A 66 -9.21 -0.69 -11.36
CA ARG A 66 -10.26 0.18 -11.93
C ARG A 66 -11.37 0.48 -10.92
N ASP A 67 -11.78 1.74 -10.81
CA ASP A 67 -12.90 2.27 -10.00
C ASP A 67 -12.90 1.84 -8.51
N LEU A 68 -11.79 1.32 -8.02
CA LEU A 68 -11.67 0.66 -6.72
C LEU A 68 -10.44 1.14 -5.93
N SER A 69 -9.78 2.21 -6.40
CA SER A 69 -8.58 2.83 -5.82
C SER A 69 -8.80 4.31 -5.54
N ASP A 70 -8.25 4.76 -4.42
CA ASP A 70 -8.16 6.12 -3.93
C ASP A 70 -6.94 6.89 -4.48
N VAL A 71 -6.95 8.21 -4.32
CA VAL A 71 -5.89 9.13 -4.76
C VAL A 71 -5.04 9.55 -3.54
N ASP A 72 -4.04 8.75 -3.19
CA ASP A 72 -3.05 9.15 -2.18
C ASP A 72 -2.13 10.27 -2.70
N LEU A 73 -1.90 11.30 -1.88
CA LEU A 73 -0.91 12.35 -2.08
C LEU A 73 -0.05 12.52 -0.83
N ILE A 74 1.23 12.20 -0.95
CA ILE A 74 2.22 12.33 0.13
C ILE A 74 3.02 13.61 -0.10
N PHE A 75 3.26 14.42 0.93
CA PHE A 75 4.04 15.64 0.77
C PHE A 75 4.90 15.93 2.01
N PRO A 76 6.20 16.23 1.85
CA PRO A 76 7.03 16.72 2.94
C PRO A 76 6.69 18.17 3.29
N ILE A 77 6.66 18.47 4.58
CA ILE A 77 6.61 19.85 5.09
C ILE A 77 8.05 20.33 5.32
N ASN A 78 8.46 21.38 4.59
CA ASN A 78 9.85 21.85 4.49
C ASN A 78 10.29 22.76 5.63
N ASP A 79 9.35 23.34 6.38
CA ASP A 79 9.55 24.17 7.57
C ASP A 79 9.51 23.37 8.89
N ILE A 80 9.15 22.08 8.84
CA ILE A 80 9.18 21.17 9.98
C ILE A 80 10.41 20.26 9.88
N THR A 81 11.24 20.27 10.93
CA THR A 81 12.54 19.57 10.98
C THR A 81 12.60 18.39 11.96
N SER A 82 11.52 18.12 12.71
CA SER A 82 11.47 16.97 13.63
C SER A 82 10.11 16.26 13.64
N ILE A 83 10.13 14.95 13.94
CA ILE A 83 8.90 14.15 14.12
C ILE A 83 8.08 14.63 15.32
N LEU A 84 8.72 15.13 16.38
CA LEU A 84 8.02 15.69 17.54
C LEU A 84 7.20 16.92 17.14
N THR A 85 7.80 17.87 16.41
CA THR A 85 7.13 19.05 15.89
C THR A 85 6.02 18.68 14.90
N LEU A 86 6.28 17.72 14.00
CA LEU A 86 5.28 17.20 13.06
C LEU A 86 4.07 16.60 13.79
N LYS A 87 4.30 15.81 14.85
CA LYS A 87 3.26 15.22 15.71
C LYS A 87 2.46 16.30 16.46
N GLN A 88 3.13 17.30 17.02
CA GLN A 88 2.50 18.41 17.74
C GLN A 88 1.62 19.31 16.84
N GLN A 89 2.03 19.51 15.58
CA GLN A 89 1.31 20.35 14.63
C GLN A 89 0.32 19.57 13.74
N MET A 90 0.27 18.23 13.85
CA MET A 90 -0.43 17.34 12.93
C MET A 90 -1.91 17.69 12.71
N ASP A 91 -2.65 18.04 13.77
CA ASP A 91 -4.06 18.41 13.63
C ASP A 91 -4.25 19.84 13.09
N GLY A 92 -3.34 20.76 13.40
CA GLY A 92 -3.29 22.08 12.75
C GLY A 92 -3.02 21.99 11.26
N ILE A 93 -2.14 21.07 10.85
CA ILE A 93 -1.87 20.76 9.43
C ILE A 93 -3.15 20.24 8.75
N LYS A 94 -3.89 19.31 9.36
CA LYS A 94 -5.17 18.80 8.81
C LYS A 94 -6.23 19.90 8.68
N ILE A 95 -6.34 20.79 9.66
CA ILE A 95 -7.27 21.94 9.63
C ILE A 95 -6.88 22.92 8.50
N ALA A 96 -5.58 23.18 8.32
CA ALA A 96 -5.07 24.01 7.22
C ALA A 96 -5.34 23.36 5.85
N ILE A 97 -5.17 22.03 5.72
CA ILE A 97 -5.54 21.28 4.50
C ILE A 97 -7.05 21.42 4.23
N ASP A 98 -7.90 21.15 5.21
CA ASP A 98 -9.36 21.22 5.07
C ASP A 98 -9.84 22.60 4.60
N SER A 99 -9.41 23.65 5.30
CA SER A 99 -9.75 25.04 4.99
C SER A 99 -9.28 25.44 3.59
N LEU A 100 -8.03 25.13 3.25
CA LEU A 100 -7.47 25.44 1.95
C LEU A 100 -8.21 24.70 0.81
N LEU A 101 -8.55 23.42 0.99
CA LEU A 101 -9.29 22.67 -0.02
C LEU A 101 -10.73 23.17 -0.18
N ARG A 102 -11.43 23.51 0.91
CA ARG A 102 -12.76 24.15 0.84
C ARG A 102 -12.75 25.47 0.10
N SER A 103 -11.65 26.23 0.17
CA SER A 103 -11.53 27.50 -0.57
C SER A 103 -11.29 27.34 -2.08
N ARG A 104 -10.93 26.14 -2.56
CA ARG A 104 -10.55 25.88 -3.96
C ARG A 104 -11.43 24.85 -4.67
N PHE A 105 -12.11 23.97 -3.94
CA PHE A 105 -12.87 22.85 -4.49
C PHE A 105 -14.21 22.62 -3.76
N GLN A 106 -15.17 22.03 -4.45
CA GLN A 106 -16.30 21.38 -3.77
C GLN A 106 -15.78 20.07 -3.16
N ILE A 107 -15.97 19.88 -1.85
CA ILE A 107 -15.51 18.69 -1.12
C ILE A 107 -16.64 18.05 -0.30
N SER A 108 -16.57 16.74 -0.08
CA SER A 108 -17.58 15.99 0.70
C SER A 108 -16.99 14.75 1.41
N GLY A 109 -17.61 14.34 2.52
CA GLY A 109 -17.18 13.13 3.25
C GLY A 109 -15.82 13.25 3.96
N THR A 110 -15.47 14.46 4.43
CA THR A 110 -14.23 14.73 5.18
C THR A 110 -14.06 13.80 6.38
N GLN A 111 -12.88 13.19 6.49
CA GLN A 111 -12.44 12.32 7.59
C GLN A 111 -10.96 12.56 7.91
N THR A 112 -10.51 12.20 9.10
CA THR A 112 -9.10 12.28 9.50
C THR A 112 -8.59 10.98 10.09
N THR A 113 -7.33 10.68 9.79
CA THR A 113 -6.50 9.71 10.52
C THR A 113 -5.35 10.46 11.20
N THR A 114 -4.41 9.75 11.83
CA THR A 114 -3.66 10.31 12.95
C THR A 114 -2.50 11.30 12.68
N TRP A 115 -1.66 11.34 11.63
CA TRP A 115 -1.69 10.86 10.23
C TRP A 115 -2.54 11.70 9.27
N ALA A 116 -3.24 11.10 8.30
CA ALA A 116 -3.62 11.79 7.06
C ALA A 116 -5.03 12.42 7.06
N TYR A 117 -5.27 13.35 6.13
CA TYR A 117 -6.57 13.97 5.87
C TYR A 117 -7.24 13.32 4.66
N LYS A 118 -8.48 12.85 4.80
CA LYS A 118 -9.26 12.21 3.73
C LYS A 118 -10.48 13.06 3.35
N THR A 119 -10.76 13.21 2.06
CA THR A 119 -12.01 13.82 1.58
C THR A 119 -12.30 13.43 0.14
N ASN A 120 -13.54 13.56 -0.32
CA ASN A 120 -13.87 13.52 -1.75
C ASN A 120 -13.75 14.92 -2.33
N ILE A 121 -13.13 15.05 -3.51
CA ILE A 121 -12.94 16.33 -4.21
C ILE A 121 -13.57 16.24 -5.60
N LEU A 122 -14.34 17.26 -6.00
CA LEU A 122 -14.89 17.37 -7.35
C LEU A 122 -13.89 18.05 -8.29
N VAL A 123 -13.40 17.31 -9.29
CA VAL A 123 -12.49 17.82 -10.32
C VAL A 123 -13.08 17.51 -11.70
N ASP A 124 -13.17 18.52 -12.58
CA ASP A 124 -13.61 18.37 -13.99
C ASP A 124 -14.99 17.67 -14.18
N ARG A 125 -15.85 17.73 -13.15
CA ARG A 125 -17.16 17.05 -12.99
C ARG A 125 -17.11 15.59 -12.51
N SER A 126 -15.94 15.06 -12.15
CA SER A 126 -15.79 13.75 -11.50
C SER A 126 -15.36 13.89 -10.05
N TRP A 127 -16.07 13.25 -9.13
CA TRP A 127 -15.62 13.07 -7.75
C TRP A 127 -14.46 12.07 -7.68
N GLN A 128 -13.52 12.30 -6.77
CA GLN A 128 -12.41 11.40 -6.44
C GLN A 128 -12.17 11.40 -4.93
N GLU A 129 -12.00 10.23 -4.30
CA GLU A 129 -11.51 10.14 -2.92
C GLU A 129 -10.01 10.44 -2.91
N VAL A 130 -9.59 11.37 -2.05
CA VAL A 130 -8.19 11.81 -1.92
C VAL A 130 -7.73 11.63 -0.48
N ASP A 131 -6.56 11.01 -0.29
CA ASP A 131 -5.90 10.83 1.01
C ASP A 131 -4.60 11.64 1.04
N ILE A 132 -4.51 12.62 1.93
CA ILE A 132 -3.50 13.67 1.92
C ILE A 132 -2.63 13.54 3.18
N MET A 133 -1.40 13.07 2.97
CA MET A 133 -0.50 12.60 4.02
C MET A 133 0.75 13.49 4.15
N PRO A 134 0.79 14.44 5.11
CA PRO A 134 2.00 15.17 5.45
C PRO A 134 3.07 14.26 6.04
N ILE A 135 4.32 14.47 5.64
CA ILE A 135 5.51 13.77 6.18
C ILE A 135 6.62 14.76 6.54
N LEU A 136 7.63 14.28 7.28
CA LEU A 136 8.81 15.08 7.60
C LEU A 136 9.69 15.26 6.35
N ASN A 137 10.14 16.49 6.08
CA ASN A 137 11.15 16.72 5.04
C ASN A 137 12.55 16.37 5.55
N ILE A 138 12.89 15.08 5.48
CA ILE A 138 14.23 14.57 5.82
C ILE A 138 15.28 15.08 4.82
N THR A 139 14.95 15.13 3.53
CA THR A 139 15.95 15.32 2.46
C THR A 139 15.42 16.05 1.23
N ASN A 140 16.33 16.45 0.33
CA ASN A 140 16.01 17.21 -0.88
C ASN A 140 15.37 16.41 -2.01
N ASP A 141 15.33 15.08 -1.93
CA ASP A 141 14.41 14.21 -2.68
C ASP A 141 14.07 12.93 -1.88
N PRO A 142 12.88 12.82 -1.26
CA PRO A 142 12.49 11.64 -0.48
C PRO A 142 12.43 10.32 -1.26
N SER A 143 12.42 10.35 -2.60
CA SER A 143 12.58 9.15 -3.44
C SER A 143 14.04 8.70 -3.57
N LYS A 144 14.99 9.50 -3.05
CA LYS A 144 16.44 9.26 -3.08
C LYS A 144 17.07 9.41 -1.69
N LEU A 145 16.39 8.90 -0.66
CA LEU A 145 16.98 8.75 0.67
C LEU A 145 18.23 7.87 0.58
N THR A 146 19.33 8.38 1.13
CA THR A 146 20.61 7.67 1.24
C THR A 146 20.55 6.55 2.28
N ASP A 147 21.42 5.56 2.14
CA ASP A 147 21.62 4.49 3.13
C ASP A 147 21.74 5.00 4.57
N ASP A 148 22.41 6.14 4.80
CA ASP A 148 22.62 6.68 6.13
C ASP A 148 21.40 7.45 6.68
N GLU A 149 20.64 8.12 5.83
CA GLU A 149 19.31 8.64 6.20
C GLU A 149 18.34 7.50 6.55
N ILE A 150 18.37 6.39 5.81
CA ILE A 150 17.55 5.20 6.08
C ILE A 150 17.96 4.54 7.41
N LYS A 151 19.26 4.32 7.64
CA LYS A 151 19.80 3.81 8.93
C LYS A 151 19.42 4.73 10.08
N MET A 152 19.47 6.05 9.91
CA MET A 152 19.03 7.02 10.92
C MET A 152 17.55 6.84 11.24
N ILE A 153 16.69 6.74 10.23
CA ILE A 153 15.24 6.52 10.41
C ILE A 153 14.98 5.21 11.17
N HIS A 154 15.59 4.09 10.76
CA HIS A 154 15.44 2.79 11.44
C HIS A 154 15.98 2.83 12.88
N THR A 155 17.10 3.51 13.12
CA THR A 155 17.67 3.68 14.46
C THR A 155 16.72 4.44 15.38
N LYS A 156 16.07 5.50 14.89
CA LYS A 156 15.00 6.18 15.64
C LYS A 156 13.81 5.26 15.89
N MET A 157 13.31 4.56 14.87
CA MET A 157 12.19 3.61 14.99
C MET A 157 12.47 2.45 15.98
N ARG A 158 13.73 2.06 16.16
CA ARG A 158 14.13 1.08 17.17
C ARG A 158 13.96 1.64 18.60
N GLY A 159 14.30 2.91 18.82
CA GLY A 159 14.21 3.60 20.12
C GLY A 159 12.79 4.03 20.52
N GLU A 160 11.88 4.24 19.57
CA GLU A 160 10.48 4.53 19.89
C GLU A 160 9.78 3.31 20.54
N ALA A 161 8.96 3.54 21.57
CA ALA A 161 8.17 2.48 22.20
C ALA A 161 6.84 2.22 21.49
N GLY A 162 6.18 3.27 20.98
CA GLY A 162 4.81 3.21 20.48
C GLY A 162 4.68 2.98 18.97
N ILE A 163 3.58 2.32 18.58
CA ILE A 163 3.22 2.07 17.17
C ILE A 163 2.89 3.39 16.44
N ALA A 164 2.34 4.38 17.15
CA ALA A 164 2.04 5.68 16.57
C ALA A 164 3.33 6.42 16.18
N GLU A 165 4.31 6.44 17.07
CA GLU A 165 5.62 7.09 16.96
C GLU A 165 6.43 6.47 15.81
N LYS A 166 6.65 5.14 15.83
CA LYS A 166 7.26 4.41 14.69
C LYS A 166 6.50 4.67 13.40
N GLY A 167 5.18 4.80 13.50
CA GLY A 167 4.32 5.11 12.37
C GLY A 167 4.69 6.40 11.65
N TYR A 168 5.06 7.49 12.34
CA TYR A 168 5.49 8.74 11.68
C TYR A 168 6.76 8.53 10.84
N TYR A 169 7.76 7.82 11.37
CA TYR A 169 8.97 7.47 10.65
C TYR A 169 8.69 6.54 9.44
N ASN A 170 7.82 5.52 9.60
CA ASN A 170 7.35 4.67 8.50
C ASN A 170 6.76 5.49 7.34
N ARG A 171 6.06 6.61 7.61
CA ARG A 171 5.51 7.46 6.54
C ARG A 171 6.60 8.17 5.74
N CYS A 172 7.73 8.50 6.36
CA CYS A 172 8.88 9.10 5.68
C CYS A 172 9.54 8.12 4.69
N LEU A 173 9.41 6.81 4.93
CA LEU A 173 9.91 5.72 4.07
C LEU A 173 8.94 5.32 2.93
N ARG A 174 7.72 5.87 2.89
CA ARG A 174 6.72 5.52 1.86
C ARG A 174 7.14 5.79 0.41
N PRO A 175 7.94 6.83 0.08
CA PRO A 175 8.44 7.02 -1.29
C PRO A 175 9.27 5.81 -1.78
N LEU A 176 10.13 5.25 -0.91
CA LEU A 176 10.90 4.04 -1.21
C LEU A 176 9.99 2.81 -1.39
N GLN A 177 8.90 2.70 -0.63
CA GLN A 177 7.91 1.62 -0.82
C GLN A 177 7.16 1.76 -2.16
N ILE A 178 6.88 3.01 -2.58
CA ILE A 178 6.23 3.31 -3.86
C ILE A 178 7.16 2.94 -5.02
N GLU A 179 8.44 3.29 -4.94
CA GLU A 179 9.48 2.89 -5.90
C GLU A 179 9.67 1.37 -5.93
N PHE A 180 9.87 0.74 -4.76
CA PHE A 180 10.10 -0.70 -4.63
C PHE A 180 9.01 -1.52 -5.32
N ILE A 181 7.74 -1.11 -5.21
CA ILE A 181 6.64 -1.81 -5.88
C ILE A 181 6.53 -1.34 -7.35
N GLY A 182 6.59 -0.03 -7.60
CA GLY A 182 6.37 0.57 -8.92
C GLY A 182 7.39 0.18 -10.00
N LYS A 183 8.63 -0.12 -9.61
CA LYS A 183 9.72 -0.57 -10.50
C LYS A 183 9.43 -1.88 -11.25
N HIS A 184 8.47 -2.68 -10.78
CA HIS A 184 8.20 -4.00 -11.38
C HIS A 184 7.56 -3.88 -12.78
N PRO A 185 7.83 -4.85 -13.68
CA PRO A 185 7.23 -4.88 -15.03
C PRO A 185 5.70 -4.85 -15.01
N GLU A 186 5.10 -4.34 -16.08
CA GLU A 186 3.65 -4.15 -16.16
C GLU A 186 2.86 -5.47 -16.02
N LYS A 187 3.39 -6.59 -16.52
CA LYS A 187 2.81 -7.93 -16.30
C LYS A 187 2.70 -8.30 -14.81
N ILE A 188 3.69 -7.94 -13.99
CA ILE A 188 3.64 -8.18 -12.54
C ILE A 188 2.59 -7.27 -11.89
N LYS A 189 2.50 -6.01 -12.33
CA LYS A 189 1.48 -5.06 -11.85
C LYS A 189 0.06 -5.46 -12.25
N ARG A 190 -0.13 -6.09 -13.41
CA ARG A 190 -1.40 -6.71 -13.82
C ARG A 190 -1.82 -7.86 -12.88
N VAL A 191 -0.91 -8.77 -12.55
CA VAL A 191 -1.18 -9.84 -11.56
C VAL A 191 -1.46 -9.25 -10.16
N ILE A 192 -0.71 -8.21 -9.73
CA ILE A 192 -1.01 -7.49 -8.48
C ILE A 192 -2.46 -6.96 -8.48
N ARG A 193 -2.90 -6.32 -9.56
CA ARG A 193 -4.28 -5.82 -9.67
C ARG A 193 -5.31 -6.95 -9.67
N LEU A 194 -5.03 -8.07 -10.33
CA LEU A 194 -5.90 -9.26 -10.35
C LEU A 194 -6.11 -9.82 -8.95
N ILE A 195 -5.04 -10.04 -8.18
CA ILE A 195 -5.17 -10.58 -6.81
C ILE A 195 -5.82 -9.54 -5.88
N LYS A 196 -5.53 -8.23 -6.03
CA LYS A 196 -6.25 -7.17 -5.30
C LYS A 196 -7.75 -7.14 -5.62
N TYR A 197 -8.12 -7.35 -6.90
CA TYR A 197 -9.51 -7.48 -7.33
C TYR A 197 -10.18 -8.71 -6.69
N TRP A 198 -9.54 -9.89 -6.79
CA TRP A 198 -10.05 -11.14 -6.20
C TRP A 198 -10.26 -11.01 -4.69
N ILE A 199 -9.25 -10.52 -3.94
CA ILE A 199 -9.33 -10.23 -2.50
C ILE A 199 -10.53 -9.32 -2.17
N LYS A 200 -10.77 -8.27 -2.97
CA LYS A 200 -11.88 -7.32 -2.75
C LYS A 200 -13.24 -7.97 -3.08
N THR A 201 -13.37 -8.70 -4.19
CA THR A 201 -14.62 -9.39 -4.57
C THR A 201 -14.99 -10.57 -3.68
N LYS A 202 -14.02 -11.25 -3.07
CA LYS A 202 -14.21 -12.30 -2.06
C LYS A 202 -14.35 -11.75 -0.64
N ASN A 203 -14.28 -10.42 -0.47
CA ASN A 203 -14.35 -9.72 0.81
C ASN A 203 -13.33 -10.22 1.86
N HIS A 204 -12.09 -10.49 1.44
CA HIS A 204 -11.00 -10.96 2.30
C HIS A 204 -10.28 -9.79 2.99
N THR A 205 -10.99 -9.06 3.86
CA THR A 205 -10.52 -7.83 4.53
C THR A 205 -9.27 -7.99 5.40
N ILE A 206 -8.94 -9.22 5.84
CA ILE A 206 -7.74 -9.49 6.67
C ILE A 206 -6.41 -9.26 5.93
N ILE A 207 -6.41 -9.30 4.59
CA ILE A 207 -5.22 -9.07 3.76
C ILE A 207 -5.28 -7.66 3.14
N LYS A 208 -4.40 -6.78 3.58
CA LYS A 208 -4.30 -5.41 3.08
C LYS A 208 -3.60 -5.37 1.71
N SER A 209 -3.90 -4.37 0.88
CA SER A 209 -3.33 -4.18 -0.47
C SER A 209 -1.80 -4.31 -0.53
N ILE A 210 -1.07 -3.81 0.48
CA ILE A 210 0.39 -3.93 0.59
C ILE A 210 0.86 -5.38 0.77
N ALA A 211 0.13 -6.20 1.54
CA ALA A 211 0.43 -7.62 1.69
C ALA A 211 0.21 -8.37 0.37
N VAL A 212 -0.82 -8.02 -0.41
CA VAL A 212 -1.03 -8.57 -1.76
C VAL A 212 0.10 -8.19 -2.71
N GLU A 213 0.48 -6.91 -2.73
CA GLU A 213 1.57 -6.39 -3.57
C GLU A 213 2.88 -7.12 -3.32
N LEU A 214 3.25 -7.29 -2.05
CA LEU A 214 4.48 -7.99 -1.64
C LEU A 214 4.39 -9.51 -1.84
N LEU A 215 3.21 -10.12 -1.67
CA LEU A 215 3.01 -11.55 -1.91
C LEU A 215 3.17 -11.92 -3.39
N VAL A 216 2.68 -11.08 -4.30
CA VAL A 216 2.82 -11.27 -5.76
C VAL A 216 4.26 -11.05 -6.21
N ILE A 217 4.97 -10.06 -5.63
CA ILE A 217 6.40 -9.83 -5.90
C ILE A 217 7.20 -11.06 -5.47
N GLY A 218 7.05 -11.53 -4.22
CA GLY A 218 7.77 -12.72 -3.74
C GLY A 218 7.43 -14.01 -4.50
N ALA A 219 6.17 -14.20 -4.90
CA ALA A 219 5.75 -15.34 -5.73
C ALA A 219 6.33 -15.30 -7.16
N TRP A 220 6.69 -14.13 -7.67
CA TRP A 220 7.40 -13.97 -8.93
C TRP A 220 8.92 -14.14 -8.76
N GLU A 221 9.51 -13.61 -7.68
CA GLU A 221 10.94 -13.76 -7.37
C GLU A 221 11.34 -15.22 -7.10
N ASP A 222 10.45 -16.02 -6.49
CA ASP A 222 10.65 -17.47 -6.30
C ASP A 222 10.78 -18.26 -7.61
N LEU A 223 10.33 -17.70 -8.75
CA LEU A 223 10.53 -18.30 -10.08
C LEU A 223 11.96 -18.04 -10.62
N GLY A 224 12.80 -17.31 -9.87
CA GLY A 224 14.20 -17.07 -10.20
C GLY A 224 14.45 -15.87 -11.12
N LYS A 225 15.72 -15.72 -11.53
CA LYS A 225 16.25 -14.59 -12.33
C LYS A 225 15.32 -14.23 -13.51
N PRO A 226 15.16 -12.93 -13.83
CA PRO A 226 13.96 -12.40 -14.44
C PRO A 226 13.51 -13.15 -15.70
N HIS A 227 12.36 -13.82 -15.59
CA HIS A 227 11.68 -14.48 -16.70
C HIS A 227 10.58 -13.57 -17.28
N PRO A 228 10.86 -12.67 -18.25
CA PRO A 228 9.82 -11.81 -18.85
C PRO A 228 8.73 -12.61 -19.58
N GLY A 229 9.02 -13.85 -19.99
CA GLY A 229 8.10 -14.75 -20.68
C GLY A 229 7.01 -15.41 -19.82
N VAL A 230 7.16 -15.49 -18.49
CA VAL A 230 6.20 -16.17 -17.60
C VAL A 230 4.78 -15.60 -17.76
N ALA A 231 3.76 -16.46 -17.79
CA ALA A 231 2.37 -16.10 -17.99
C ALA A 231 1.71 -15.52 -16.70
N GLU A 232 0.65 -14.73 -16.85
CA GLU A 232 -0.04 -14.09 -15.71
C GLU A 232 -0.69 -15.16 -14.79
N GLU A 233 -1.14 -16.23 -15.43
CA GLU A 233 -1.68 -17.46 -14.87
C GLU A 233 -0.70 -18.18 -13.93
N VAL A 234 0.57 -18.28 -14.31
CA VAL A 234 1.59 -19.00 -13.52
C VAL A 234 1.91 -18.25 -12.23
N ILE A 235 2.09 -16.92 -12.30
CA ILE A 235 2.33 -16.09 -11.11
C ILE A 235 1.08 -16.10 -10.22
N SER A 236 -0.12 -16.03 -10.82
CA SER A 236 -1.38 -16.14 -10.08
C SER A 236 -1.47 -17.48 -9.34
N LYS A 237 -1.15 -18.61 -9.99
CA LYS A 237 -1.15 -19.93 -9.37
C LYS A 237 -0.15 -20.03 -8.21
N MET A 238 1.05 -19.47 -8.35
CA MET A 238 2.05 -19.39 -7.26
C MET A 238 1.55 -18.54 -6.07
N VAL A 239 0.81 -17.46 -6.32
CA VAL A 239 0.21 -16.64 -5.26
C VAL A 239 -0.91 -17.40 -4.55
N PHE A 240 -1.77 -18.11 -5.29
CA PHE A 240 -2.82 -18.94 -4.68
C PHE A 240 -2.24 -20.13 -3.91
N ASP A 241 -1.12 -20.71 -4.34
CA ASP A 241 -0.40 -21.73 -3.57
C ASP A 241 0.08 -21.19 -2.21
N LYS A 242 0.72 -20.01 -2.20
CA LYS A 242 1.09 -19.34 -0.94
C LYS A 242 -0.12 -19.01 -0.07
N LEU A 243 -1.24 -18.59 -0.67
CA LEU A 243 -2.46 -18.25 0.07
C LEU A 243 -3.15 -19.47 0.69
N ARG A 244 -3.16 -20.64 0.03
CA ARG A 244 -3.64 -21.88 0.68
C ARG A 244 -2.66 -22.39 1.74
N ASN A 245 -1.36 -22.28 1.48
CA ASN A 245 -0.27 -22.66 2.39
C ASN A 245 0.13 -21.52 3.35
N PHE A 246 -0.85 -20.72 3.81
CA PHE A 246 -0.63 -19.40 4.43
C PHE A 246 0.37 -19.42 5.60
N GLY A 247 0.37 -20.47 6.41
CA GLY A 247 1.25 -20.61 7.59
C GLY A 247 2.75 -20.71 7.26
N ASP A 248 3.12 -21.02 6.02
CA ASP A 248 4.52 -21.14 5.59
C ASP A 248 5.11 -19.87 4.96
N ILE A 249 4.29 -18.85 4.73
CA ILE A 249 4.73 -17.58 4.12
C ILE A 249 5.84 -16.95 4.97
N LYS A 250 6.98 -16.70 4.32
CA LYS A 250 8.13 -15.96 4.84
C LYS A 250 8.61 -15.03 3.73
N LEU A 251 8.30 -13.74 3.82
CA LEU A 251 8.71 -12.75 2.82
C LEU A 251 9.39 -11.56 3.48
N SER A 252 10.60 -11.25 3.02
CA SER A 252 11.43 -10.15 3.50
C SER A 252 12.50 -9.82 2.48
N TRP A 253 12.78 -8.54 2.28
CA TRP A 253 13.80 -8.05 1.35
C TRP A 253 14.98 -7.45 2.09
N THR A 254 16.11 -7.28 1.39
CA THR A 254 17.36 -6.75 1.96
C THR A 254 17.81 -5.43 1.30
N ASN A 255 16.91 -4.77 0.58
CA ASN A 255 17.21 -3.55 -0.19
C ASN A 255 17.52 -2.33 0.67
N TYR A 256 16.90 -2.23 1.86
CA TYR A 256 16.97 -1.04 2.71
C TYR A 256 17.34 -1.36 4.18
N TYR A 257 17.48 -2.64 4.53
CA TYR A 257 17.90 -3.15 5.84
C TYR A 257 18.45 -4.58 5.70
N LYS A 258 19.13 -5.12 6.71
CA LYS A 258 19.60 -6.51 6.76
C LYS A 258 18.91 -7.31 7.87
N PRO A 259 18.79 -8.66 7.77
CA PRO A 259 18.21 -9.50 8.83
C PRO A 259 18.95 -9.46 10.18
N THR A 260 20.13 -8.86 10.21
CA THR A 260 20.92 -8.56 11.43
C THR A 260 20.39 -7.36 12.21
N ASP A 261 19.55 -6.52 11.60
CA ASP A 261 19.26 -5.17 12.10
C ASP A 261 17.95 -5.12 12.94
N TYR A 262 17.28 -6.25 13.06
CA TYR A 262 15.99 -6.44 13.74
C TYR A 262 15.79 -7.91 14.09
N GLN A 263 14.83 -8.19 14.98
CA GLN A 263 14.41 -9.57 15.27
C GLN A 263 13.46 -10.04 14.18
N VAL A 264 13.87 -11.03 13.38
CA VAL A 264 13.01 -11.66 12.36
C VAL A 264 11.77 -12.25 13.03
N PRO A 265 10.55 -11.91 12.57
CA PRO A 265 9.31 -12.41 13.18
C PRO A 265 9.12 -13.92 12.93
N PRO A 266 8.37 -14.61 13.81
CA PRO A 266 7.94 -15.99 13.57
C PRO A 266 7.00 -16.10 12.35
N LYS A 267 6.84 -17.32 11.81
CA LYS A 267 5.93 -17.57 10.68
C LYS A 267 4.44 -17.42 11.07
N PRO A 268 3.56 -17.09 10.11
CA PRO A 268 3.86 -16.56 8.79
C PRO A 268 4.15 -15.05 8.85
N TYR A 269 5.02 -14.53 7.99
CA TYR A 269 5.32 -13.10 7.92
C TYR A 269 5.50 -12.55 6.51
N ILE A 270 5.14 -11.28 6.33
CA ILE A 270 5.50 -10.46 5.19
C ILE A 270 6.00 -9.13 5.77
N LEU A 271 7.29 -8.86 5.67
CA LEU A 271 7.87 -7.59 6.12
C LEU A 271 7.74 -6.53 5.03
N ASP A 272 7.40 -5.31 5.45
CA ASP A 272 7.41 -4.11 4.60
C ASP A 272 8.86 -3.85 4.15
N PRO A 273 9.19 -3.89 2.85
CA PRO A 273 10.58 -3.93 2.35
C PRO A 273 11.43 -2.72 2.77
N VAL A 274 10.80 -1.63 3.22
CA VAL A 274 11.47 -0.41 3.71
C VAL A 274 11.47 -0.28 5.24
N ASP A 275 10.66 -1.05 5.97
CA ASP A 275 10.46 -0.94 7.42
C ASP A 275 10.58 -2.32 8.09
N PRO A 276 11.74 -2.64 8.70
CA PRO A 276 11.99 -3.95 9.30
C PRO A 276 11.13 -4.23 10.54
N TYR A 277 10.43 -3.22 11.06
CA TYR A 277 9.56 -3.35 12.23
C TYR A 277 8.08 -3.49 11.83
N ASN A 278 7.73 -3.39 10.55
CA ASN A 278 6.36 -3.51 10.05
C ASN A 278 6.14 -4.84 9.30
N ASN A 279 5.76 -5.88 10.04
CA ASN A 279 5.15 -7.07 9.43
C ASN A 279 3.69 -6.73 9.02
N VAL A 280 3.43 -6.66 7.72
CA VAL A 280 2.14 -6.20 7.17
C VAL A 280 0.98 -7.19 7.34
N ILE A 281 1.28 -8.41 7.78
CA ILE A 281 0.30 -9.42 8.23
C ILE A 281 0.42 -9.74 9.73
N SER A 282 1.08 -8.87 10.52
CA SER A 282 1.32 -9.06 11.96
C SER A 282 0.10 -9.47 12.78
N GLN A 283 -1.10 -8.99 12.42
CA GLN A 283 -2.36 -9.46 13.03
C GLN A 283 -2.50 -10.99 12.90
N ILE A 284 -2.31 -11.55 11.69
CA ILE A 284 -2.39 -12.98 11.43
C ILE A 284 -1.24 -13.72 12.13
N THR A 285 -0.01 -13.22 11.99
CA THR A 285 1.19 -13.80 12.61
C THR A 285 1.00 -14.04 14.12
N ASN A 286 0.49 -13.04 14.83
CA ASN A 286 0.29 -13.11 16.28
C ASN A 286 -0.61 -14.28 16.70
N HIS A 287 -1.61 -14.68 15.91
CA HIS A 287 -2.47 -15.82 16.23
C HIS A 287 -1.76 -17.16 16.00
N TYR A 288 -1.04 -17.31 14.89
CA TYR A 288 -0.22 -18.51 14.61
C TYR A 288 0.80 -18.81 15.71
N CYS A 289 1.28 -17.77 16.42
CA CYS A 289 2.31 -17.91 17.45
C CYS A 289 1.79 -18.03 18.88
N ARG A 290 0.51 -17.73 19.15
CA ARG A 290 -0.06 -17.71 20.52
C ARG A 290 -0.65 -19.04 20.99
N GLY A 291 -0.91 -19.97 20.08
CA GLY A 291 -1.52 -21.26 20.42
C GLY A 291 -2.93 -21.14 21.00
N SER A 292 -3.35 -22.15 21.75
CA SER A 292 -4.76 -22.44 22.08
C SER A 292 -5.46 -21.47 23.04
N HIS A 293 -4.83 -20.38 23.49
CA HIS A 293 -5.44 -19.36 24.36
C HIS A 293 -6.22 -18.32 23.55
N VAL A 294 -7.24 -18.79 22.82
CA VAL A 294 -7.95 -18.05 21.76
C VAL A 294 -9.14 -17.25 22.32
N GLN A 295 -8.98 -15.92 22.43
CA GLN A 295 -10.09 -15.00 22.74
C GLN A 295 -11.07 -14.89 21.55
N ALA A 296 -12.22 -14.24 21.75
CA ALA A 296 -13.25 -14.13 20.71
C ALA A 296 -12.73 -13.50 19.40
N ALA A 297 -11.92 -12.44 19.50
CA ALA A 297 -11.31 -11.77 18.34
C ALA A 297 -10.28 -12.66 17.61
N ASP A 298 -9.50 -13.47 18.35
CA ASP A 298 -8.55 -14.42 17.75
C ASP A 298 -9.28 -15.49 16.90
N ARG A 299 -10.50 -15.90 17.31
CA ARG A 299 -11.33 -16.84 16.53
C ARG A 299 -11.78 -16.24 15.20
N GLU A 300 -12.17 -14.96 15.20
CA GLU A 300 -12.66 -14.30 13.99
C GLU A 300 -11.55 -14.19 12.94
N VAL A 301 -10.35 -13.78 13.33
CA VAL A 301 -9.21 -13.68 12.40
C VAL A 301 -8.86 -15.05 11.81
N MET A 302 -8.82 -16.11 12.63
CA MET A 302 -8.56 -17.45 12.10
C MET A 302 -9.70 -17.96 11.18
N GLN A 303 -10.96 -17.62 11.45
CA GLN A 303 -12.05 -17.89 10.49
C GLN A 303 -11.87 -17.12 9.18
N GLN A 304 -11.42 -15.86 9.21
CA GLN A 304 -11.12 -15.10 8.00
C GLN A 304 -9.95 -15.73 7.21
N VAL A 305 -8.91 -16.22 7.88
CA VAL A 305 -7.77 -16.95 7.27
C VAL A 305 -8.21 -18.29 6.68
N PHE A 306 -9.02 -19.11 7.38
CA PHE A 306 -9.51 -20.37 6.82
C PHE A 306 -10.43 -20.18 5.60
N ARG A 307 -11.24 -19.11 5.57
CA ARG A 307 -12.00 -18.74 4.35
C ARG A 307 -11.05 -18.38 3.20
N LEU A 308 -10.06 -17.53 3.45
CA LEU A 308 -9.03 -17.16 2.48
C LEU A 308 -8.28 -18.38 1.92
N GLN A 309 -7.84 -19.30 2.77
CA GLN A 309 -7.13 -20.53 2.35
C GLN A 309 -8.01 -21.43 1.47
N ARG A 310 -9.27 -21.65 1.87
CA ARG A 310 -10.24 -22.47 1.12
C ARG A 310 -10.56 -21.85 -0.25
N ASP A 311 -10.76 -20.55 -0.28
CA ASP A 311 -11.15 -19.85 -1.52
C ASP A 311 -9.93 -19.73 -2.44
N ALA A 312 -8.71 -19.57 -1.90
CA ALA A 312 -7.46 -19.67 -2.66
C ALA A 312 -7.19 -21.07 -3.23
N GLU A 313 -7.55 -22.14 -2.52
CA GLU A 313 -7.48 -23.52 -3.02
C GLU A 313 -8.45 -23.76 -4.19
N GLN A 314 -9.64 -23.14 -4.18
CA GLN A 314 -10.56 -23.14 -5.34
C GLN A 314 -9.97 -22.36 -6.52
N ALA A 315 -9.38 -21.18 -6.25
CA ALA A 315 -8.72 -20.38 -7.27
C ALA A 315 -7.52 -21.11 -7.90
N PHE A 316 -6.65 -21.73 -7.09
CA PHE A 316 -5.49 -22.52 -7.53
C PHE A 316 -5.87 -23.63 -8.52
N LYS A 317 -6.91 -24.42 -8.19
CA LYS A 317 -7.45 -25.50 -9.04
C LYS A 317 -8.10 -25.00 -10.32
N SER A 318 -8.37 -23.69 -10.42
CA SER A 318 -8.89 -23.06 -11.62
C SER A 318 -7.78 -22.59 -12.60
N PHE A 319 -6.52 -22.94 -12.28
CA PHE A 319 -5.31 -22.88 -13.13
C PHE A 319 -4.72 -24.29 -13.35
N GLU A 320 -5.59 -25.31 -13.42
CA GLU A 320 -5.29 -26.69 -13.81
C GLU A 320 -6.08 -27.04 -15.07
#